data_AF-A0A7V8NNL3-F1
#
_entry.id   AF-A0A7V8NNL3-F1
#
_cell.length_a   1.000
_cell.length_b   1.000
_cell.length_c   1.000
_cell.angle_alpha   90.00
_cell.angle_beta   90.00
_cell.angle_gamma   90.00
#
_symmetry.space_group_name_H-M   'P 1'
#
loop_
_entity.id
_entity.type
_entity.pdbx_description
1 polymer ?
#
loop_
_entity_poly.entity_id
_entity_poly.type
_entity_poly.pdbx_seq_one_letter_code
_entity_poly.pdbx_strand_id
1 'polypeptide(L)'
;MKVAEHPRWFLVDTAATAMLNLESFTEGSSRDIRVTSWSGTLAASAKEVTIEDLEVGRTKVAKLALPAIDLSAIGKACGRKIDGILGADLLEKIGAQDAID
;
A
#
# COMPACT_ATOMS: atom_id res chain seq x y z
N MET A 1 1.10 -7.40 -8.79
CA MET A 1 0.50 -6.14 -9.28
C MET A 1 1.57 -5.39 -10.05
N LYS A 2 1.23 -4.40 -10.88
CA LYS A 2 2.24 -3.54 -11.49
C LYS A 2 2.07 -2.10 -11.02
N VAL A 3 3.20 -1.42 -10.85
CA VAL A 3 3.25 0.02 -10.64
C VAL A 3 4.20 0.60 -11.67
N ALA A 4 3.72 1.52 -12.50
CA ALA A 4 4.48 2.08 -13.63
C ALA A 4 5.13 0.97 -14.47
N GLU A 5 4.35 -0.04 -14.86
CA GLU A 5 4.77 -1.26 -15.59
C GLU A 5 5.75 -2.21 -14.88
N HIS A 6 6.21 -1.88 -13.67
CA HIS A 6 7.13 -2.76 -12.93
C HIS A 6 6.34 -3.71 -12.02
N PRO A 7 6.61 -5.04 -12.05
CA PRO A 7 6.01 -5.97 -11.11
C PRO A 7 6.35 -5.63 -9.65
N ARG A 8 5.33 -5.62 -8.80
CA ARG A 8 5.41 -5.31 -7.37
C ARG A 8 4.63 -6.31 -6.53
N TRP A 9 5.12 -6.56 -5.33
CA TRP A 9 4.52 -7.45 -4.33
C TRP A 9 3.74 -6.65 -3.31
N PHE A 10 2.43 -6.84 -3.29
CA PHE A 10 1.56 -6.24 -2.28
C PHE A 10 1.01 -7.34 -1.38
N LEU A 11 0.99 -7.08 -0.07
CA LEU A 11 0.21 -7.87 0.88
C LEU A 11 -1.26 -7.46 0.73
N VAL A 12 -2.16 -8.42 0.59
CA VAL A 12 -3.61 -8.15 0.63
C VAL A 12 -4.05 -8.22 2.08
N ASP A 13 -4.51 -7.09 2.63
CA ASP A 13 -4.91 -6.96 4.03
C ASP A 13 -6.20 -6.16 4.15
N THR A 14 -7.32 -6.88 4.27
CA THR A 14 -8.66 -6.28 4.39
C THR A 14 -8.87 -5.53 5.71
N ALA A 15 -7.96 -5.66 6.69
CA ALA A 15 -8.01 -4.93 7.95
C ALA A 15 -7.13 -3.67 7.97
N ALA A 16 -6.46 -3.36 6.85
CA ALA A 16 -5.57 -2.21 6.73
C ALA A 16 -6.10 -1.15 5.75
N THR A 17 -5.56 0.07 5.90
CA THR A 17 -5.57 1.08 4.82
C THR A 17 -4.40 0.80 3.89
N ALA A 18 -4.53 1.12 2.60
CA ALA A 18 -3.47 0.93 1.62
C ALA A 18 -2.25 1.80 1.94
N MET A 19 -1.07 1.20 1.84
CA MET A 19 0.22 1.84 2.16
C MET A 19 1.30 1.34 1.22
N LEU A 20 2.36 2.13 1.07
CA LEU A 20 3.55 1.78 0.31
C LEU A 20 4.74 1.54 1.23
N ASN A 21 5.72 0.80 0.75
CA ASN A 21 7.00 0.66 1.41
C ASN A 21 7.96 1.79 0.98
N LEU A 22 8.49 2.55 1.95
CA LEU A 22 9.50 3.59 1.71
C LEU A 22 10.75 3.06 1.00
N GLU A 23 11.14 1.81 1.24
CA GLU A 23 12.28 1.19 0.54
C GLU A 23 12.00 0.89 -0.95
N SER A 24 10.74 0.98 -1.37
CA SER A 24 10.31 0.73 -2.75
C SER A 24 9.93 2.01 -3.47
N PHE A 25 9.51 3.02 -2.70
CA PHE A 25 9.03 4.32 -3.18
C PHE A 25 9.68 5.43 -2.35
N THR A 26 10.88 5.84 -2.75
CA THR A 26 11.70 6.82 -2.01
C THR A 26 11.37 8.27 -2.37
N GLU A 27 10.79 8.48 -3.55
CA GLU A 27 10.34 9.77 -4.08
C GLU A 27 8.98 10.15 -3.48
N GLY A 28 8.72 11.45 -3.30
CA GLY A 28 7.47 11.96 -2.71
C GLY A 28 7.71 13.07 -1.68
N SER A 29 6.62 13.70 -1.24
CA SER A 29 6.66 14.75 -0.22
C SER A 29 6.53 14.13 1.18
N SER A 30 7.34 14.61 2.13
CA SER A 30 7.30 14.10 3.51
C SER A 30 6.25 14.84 4.33
N ARG A 31 5.44 14.12 5.11
CA ARG A 31 4.57 14.71 6.12
C ARG A 31 4.35 13.74 7.28
N ASP A 32 4.24 14.24 8.49
CA ASP A 32 3.94 13.37 9.63
C ASP A 32 2.49 12.87 9.54
N ILE A 33 2.31 11.56 9.58
CA ILE A 33 1.00 10.92 9.68
C ILE A 33 0.95 10.10 10.97
N ARG A 34 -0.26 9.85 11.48
CA ARG A 34 -0.44 8.87 12.55
C ARG A 34 -0.91 7.58 11.92
N VAL A 35 -0.20 6.48 12.19
CA VAL A 35 -0.60 5.14 11.76
C VAL A 35 -1.06 4.38 13.00
N THR A 36 -2.33 3.99 13.01
CA THR A 36 -2.88 3.15 14.07
C THR A 36 -2.82 1.69 13.64
N SER A 37 -2.14 0.87 14.44
CA SER A 37 -2.05 -0.57 14.26
C SER A 37 -2.73 -1.31 15.42
N TRP A 38 -2.95 -2.61 15.27
CA TRP A 38 -3.49 -3.46 16.34
C TRP A 38 -2.66 -3.40 17.64
N SER A 39 -1.34 -3.26 17.53
CA SER A 39 -0.42 -3.12 18.68
C SER A 39 -0.39 -1.71 19.29
N GLY A 40 -1.19 -0.78 18.79
CA GLY A 40 -1.24 0.61 19.25
C GLY A 40 -1.02 1.63 18.12
N THR A 41 -1.18 2.91 18.46
CA THR A 41 -0.92 4.01 17.52
C THR A 41 0.55 4.38 17.56
N LEU A 42 1.24 4.22 16.42
CA LEU A 42 2.56 4.75 16.22
C LEU A 42 2.45 6.10 15.51
N ALA A 43 3.04 7.15 16.09
CA ALA A 43 3.39 8.31 15.29
C ALA A 43 4.53 7.87 14.36
N ALA A 44 4.23 7.70 13.08
CA ALA A 44 5.19 7.28 12.08
C ALA A 44 5.34 8.42 11.07
N SER A 45 6.55 8.94 10.91
CA SER A 45 6.79 9.86 9.79
C SER A 45 6.61 9.07 8.50
N ALA A 46 5.72 9.54 7.64
CA ALA A 46 5.46 8.92 6.35
C ALA A 46 5.77 9.90 5.22
N LYS A 47 5.95 9.35 4.02
CA LYS A 47 5.93 10.15 2.81
C LYS A 47 4.60 9.97 2.11
N GLU A 48 3.99 11.05 1.67
CA GLU A 48 2.93 10.94 0.68
C GLU A 48 3.59 10.73 -0.69
N VAL A 49 3.27 9.61 -1.30
CA VAL A 49 3.81 9.21 -2.60
C VAL A 49 2.65 9.15 -3.57
N THR A 50 2.81 9.80 -4.72
CA THR A 50 1.87 9.65 -5.84
C THR A 50 2.38 8.57 -6.78
N ILE A 51 1.55 7.56 -6.99
CA ILE A 51 1.73 6.55 -8.04
C ILE A 51 0.86 6.96 -9.23
N GLU A 52 1.48 7.11 -10.41
CA GLU A 52 0.76 7.47 -11.64
C GLU A 52 -0.21 6.37 -12.09
N ASP A 53 0.21 5.11 -11.97
CA ASP A 53 -0.50 3.92 -12.46
C ASP A 53 -0.28 2.74 -11.50
N LEU A 54 -1.40 2.12 -11.09
CA LEU A 54 -1.44 0.81 -10.45
C LEU A 54 -2.31 -0.12 -11.28
N GLU A 55 -1.74 -1.25 -11.72
CA GLU A 55 -2.47 -2.32 -12.38
C GLU A 55 -2.68 -3.52 -11.43
N VAL A 56 -3.94 -3.89 -11.25
CA VAL A 56 -4.36 -5.11 -10.55
C VAL A 56 -5.22 -5.95 -11.50
N GLY A 57 -4.63 -7.01 -12.06
CA GLY A 57 -5.31 -7.82 -13.07
C GLY A 57 -5.63 -7.00 -14.32
N ARG A 58 -6.93 -6.78 -14.59
CA ARG A 58 -7.42 -5.93 -15.70
C ARG A 58 -7.81 -4.53 -15.26
N THR A 59 -7.80 -4.27 -13.96
CA THR A 59 -8.19 -2.99 -13.38
C THR A 59 -6.97 -2.08 -13.31
N LYS A 60 -7.11 -0.85 -13.81
CA LYS A 60 -6.11 0.21 -13.67
C LYS A 60 -6.66 1.30 -12.77
N VAL A 61 -5.84 1.76 -11.84
CA VAL A 61 -6.15 2.91 -10.99
C VAL A 61 -5.05 3.95 -11.19
N ALA A 62 -5.44 5.15 -11.60
CA ALA A 62 -4.50 6.22 -11.89
C ALA A 62 -4.40 7.22 -10.73
N LYS A 63 -3.23 7.85 -10.60
CA LYS A 63 -2.96 8.97 -9.67
C LYS A 63 -3.34 8.66 -8.21
N LEU A 64 -2.77 7.59 -7.68
CA LEU A 64 -2.95 7.18 -6.29
C LEU A 64 -1.95 7.89 -5.38
N ALA A 65 -2.42 8.80 -4.54
CA ALA A 65 -1.65 9.30 -3.42
C ALA A 65 -1.81 8.35 -2.23
N LEU A 66 -0.72 7.73 -1.79
CA LEU A 66 -0.71 6.79 -0.68
C LEU A 66 0.41 7.15 0.32
N PRO A 67 0.20 6.88 1.62
CA PRO A 67 1.27 6.98 2.59
C PRO A 67 2.29 5.86 2.37
N ALA A 68 3.57 6.21 2.43
CA ALA A 68 4.69 5.29 2.44
C ALA A 68 5.33 5.27 3.82
N ILE A 69 5.47 4.07 4.40
CA ILE A 69 6.13 3.83 5.69
C ILE A 69 7.15 2.70 5.55
N ASP A 70 7.96 2.48 6.59
CA ASP A 70 8.83 1.30 6.64
C ASP A 70 7.98 0.03 6.87
N LEU A 71 7.94 -0.84 5.87
CA LEU A 71 7.23 -2.13 5.92
C LEU A 71 8.18 -3.32 6.14
N SER A 72 9.45 -3.08 6.50
CA SER A 72 10.47 -4.13 6.64
C SER A 72 10.10 -5.22 7.65
N ALA A 73 9.48 -4.86 8.77
CA ALA A 73 9.01 -5.81 9.78
C ALA A 73 7.92 -6.75 9.22
N ILE A 74 6.96 -6.21 8.46
CA ILE A 74 5.90 -7.00 7.82
C ILE A 74 6.48 -7.88 6.72
N GLY A 75 7.38 -7.34 5.89
CA GLY A 75 8.09 -8.12 4.87
C GLY A 75 8.85 -9.31 5.46
N LYS A 76 9.55 -9.13 6.59
CA LYS A 76 10.20 -10.23 7.32
C LYS A 76 9.20 -11.31 7.74
N ALA A 77 8.05 -10.93 8.28
CA ALA A 77 6.99 -11.87 8.65
C ALA A 77 6.40 -12.60 7.43
N CYS A 78 6.29 -11.94 6.28
CA CYS A 78 5.86 -12.54 5.01
C CYS A 78 6.95 -13.38 4.32
N GLY A 79 8.18 -13.43 4.85
CA GLY A 79 9.32 -14.13 4.25
C GLY A 79 9.85 -13.48 2.96
N ARG A 80 9.45 -12.24 2.66
CA ARG A 80 9.87 -11.51 1.45
C ARG A 80 9.70 -10.01 1.58
N LYS A 81 10.44 -9.23 0.78
CA LYS A 81 10.12 -7.81 0.60
C LYS A 81 8.71 -7.65 0.02
N ILE A 82 7.92 -6.77 0.63
CA ILE A 82 6.67 -6.26 0.08
C ILE A 82 6.87 -4.79 -0.29
N ASP A 83 6.32 -4.40 -1.43
CA ASP A 83 6.34 -3.04 -1.96
C ASP A 83 5.17 -2.20 -1.41
N GLY A 84 4.13 -2.83 -0.89
CA GLY A 84 3.00 -2.16 -0.26
C GLY A 84 1.98 -3.11 0.37
N ILE A 85 0.94 -2.51 0.94
CA ILE A 85 -0.26 -3.17 1.47
C ILE A 85 -1.44 -2.71 0.62
N LEU A 86 -2.20 -3.68 0.10
CA LEU A 86 -3.48 -3.47 -0.54
C LEU A 86 -4.57 -3.54 0.54
N GLY A 87 -4.91 -2.36 1.07
CA GLY A 87 -5.91 -2.19 2.12
C GLY A 87 -7.35 -2.19 1.61
N ALA A 88 -8.30 -2.20 2.54
CA ALA A 88 -9.75 -2.21 2.27
C ALA A 88 -10.19 -1.06 1.34
N ASP A 89 -9.65 0.14 1.54
CA ASP A 89 -9.94 1.34 0.76
C ASP A 89 -9.56 1.19 -0.72
N LEU A 90 -8.44 0.52 -1.00
CA LEU A 90 -8.00 0.29 -2.38
C LEU A 90 -8.64 -0.97 -2.97
N LEU A 91 -8.93 -1.99 -2.15
CA LEU A 91 -9.72 -3.16 -2.54
C LEU A 91 -11.12 -2.76 -3.02
N GLU A 92 -11.79 -1.85 -2.31
CA GLU A 92 -13.09 -1.30 -2.69
C GLU A 92 -13.01 -0.58 -4.04
N LYS A 93 -11.98 0.26 -4.24
CA LYS A 93 -11.75 0.99 -5.50
C LYS A 93 -11.53 0.09 -6.70
N ILE A 94 -10.90 -1.07 -6.51
CA ILE A 94 -10.67 -2.02 -7.61
C ILE A 94 -11.84 -2.99 -7.82
N GLY A 95 -12.92 -2.84 -7.06
CA GLY A 95 -14.10 -3.69 -7.16
C GLY A 95 -13.91 -5.09 -6.58
N ALA A 96 -12.95 -5.26 -5.66
CA ALA A 96 -12.77 -6.51 -4.91
C ALA A 96 -13.78 -6.59 -3.75
N GLN A 97 -15.07 -6.47 -4.08
CA GLN A 97 -16.16 -6.75 -3.16
C GLN A 97 -16.40 -8.26 -3.17
N ASP A 98 -16.70 -8.86 -2.02
CA ASP A 98 -17.18 -10.23 -1.98
C ASP A 98 -18.40 -10.33 -2.89
N ALA A 99 -18.26 -11.06 -4.01
CA ALA A 99 -19.38 -11.45 -4.84
C ALA A 99 -20.22 -12.44 -4.03
N ILE A 100 -21.11 -11.92 -3.20
CA ILE A 100 -22.24 -12.68 -2.69
C ILE A 100 -23.33 -12.55 -3.76
N ASP A 101 -23.26 -13.44 -4.77
CA ASP A 101 -24.42 -13.81 -5.59
C ASP A 101 -25.19 -14.95 -4.90
#